data_AF-A0A327MJM6-F1
#
_entry.id   AF-A0A327MJM6-F1
#
_cell.length_a   1.000
_cell.length_b   1.000
_cell.length_c   1.000
_cell.angle_alpha   90.00
_cell.angle_beta   90.00
_cell.angle_gamma   90.00
#
_symmetry.space_group_name_H-M   'P 1'
#
loop_
_entity.id
_entity.type
_entity.pdbx_description
1 polymer ?
#
loop_
_entity_poly.entity_id
_entity_poly.type
_entity_poly.pdbx_seq_one_letter_code
_entity_poly.pdbx_strand_id
1 'polypeptide(L)'
;MSDTLTRLAAVLEERKGAAADSSYVASLYHKGLNKILEKVGEESVETIIAAKDAAVSGDCSDVIYETADLWFHSMVMLAQLGQHPQAVLDELDRRFGLSGHAEKASRPSA
;
A
#
# COMPACT_ATOMS: atom_id res chain seq x y z
N MET A 1 -13.53 9.80 -7.52
CA MET A 1 -12.39 8.86 -7.37
C MET A 1 -11.68 9.24 -6.08
N SER A 2 -11.41 8.26 -5.21
CA SER A 2 -11.19 8.39 -3.75
C SER A 2 -10.39 9.63 -3.28
N ASP A 3 -11.12 10.60 -2.69
CA ASP A 3 -10.55 11.79 -2.02
C ASP A 3 -9.45 11.41 -1.02
N THR A 4 -9.63 10.29 -0.32
CA THR A 4 -8.73 9.85 0.76
C THR A 4 -7.34 9.51 0.26
N LEU A 5 -7.20 8.72 -0.82
CA LEU A 5 -5.89 8.30 -1.32
C LEU A 5 -5.12 9.47 -1.93
N THR A 6 -5.82 10.36 -2.64
CA THR A 6 -5.22 11.59 -3.19
C THR A 6 -4.74 12.52 -2.07
N ARG A 7 -5.56 12.74 -1.04
CA ARG A 7 -5.17 13.57 0.12
C ARG A 7 -4.00 12.97 0.88
N LEU A 8 -4.02 11.65 1.08
CA LEU A 8 -2.92 10.94 1.72
C LEU A 8 -1.64 11.06 0.88
N ALA A 9 -1.70 10.87 -0.45
CA ALA A 9 -0.55 11.06 -1.33
C ALA A 9 0.05 12.47 -1.23
N ALA A 10 -0.80 13.51 -1.20
CA ALA A 10 -0.34 14.89 -1.03
C ALA A 10 0.41 15.10 0.30
N VAL A 11 -0.11 14.55 1.40
CA VAL A 11 0.57 14.58 2.71
C VAL A 11 1.89 13.82 2.67
N LEU A 12 1.93 12.65 2.04
CA LEU A 12 3.14 11.84 1.93
C LEU A 12 4.25 12.56 1.14
N GLU A 13 3.89 13.32 0.10
CA GLU A 13 4.85 14.12 -0.67
C GLU A 13 5.37 15.32 0.13
N GLU A 14 4.51 16.04 0.84
CA GLU A 14 4.90 17.15 1.72
C GLU A 14 5.96 16.72 2.74
N ARG A 15 5.86 15.48 3.24
CA ARG A 15 6.71 14.96 4.31
C ARG A 15 8.06 14.38 3.85
N LYS A 16 8.32 14.23 2.55
CA LYS A 16 9.61 13.70 2.05
C LYS A 16 10.82 14.56 2.40
N GLY A 17 10.66 15.87 2.40
CA GLY A 17 11.72 16.83 2.71
C GLY A 17 11.69 17.36 4.14
N ALA A 18 10.75 16.89 4.96
CA ALA A 18 10.60 17.36 6.33
C ALA A 18 11.67 16.74 7.25
N ALA A 19 11.96 17.42 8.36
CA ALA A 19 12.89 16.89 9.37
C ALA A 19 12.40 15.54 9.92
N ALA A 20 13.33 14.60 10.18
CA ALA A 20 12.97 13.22 10.53
C ALA A 20 12.15 13.09 11.83
N ASP A 21 12.28 14.04 12.75
CA ASP A 21 11.54 14.11 14.01
C ASP A 21 10.17 14.80 13.88
N SER A 22 9.88 15.42 12.73
CA SER A 22 8.64 16.17 12.52
C SER A 22 7.40 15.30 12.34
N SER A 23 7.56 14.03 11.96
CA SER A 23 6.47 13.07 11.80
C SER A 23 6.99 11.64 11.61
N TYR A 24 6.13 10.65 11.86
CA TYR A 24 6.42 9.24 11.59
C TYR A 24 6.85 9.00 10.15
N VAL A 25 6.12 9.56 9.18
CA VAL A 25 6.41 9.44 7.73
C VAL A 25 7.79 10.02 7.39
N ALA A 26 8.11 11.22 7.88
CA ALA A 26 9.44 11.81 7.67
C ALA A 26 10.55 10.93 8.25
N SER A 27 10.32 10.31 9.41
CA SER A 27 11.26 9.36 10.01
C SER A 27 11.47 8.12 9.13
N LEU A 28 10.43 7.62 8.46
CA LEU A 28 10.53 6.47 7.55
C LEU A 28 11.34 6.83 6.31
N TYR A 29 11.08 7.97 5.68
CA TYR A 29 11.84 8.43 4.53
C TYR A 29 13.32 8.61 4.86
N HIS A 30 13.65 9.19 6.02
CA HIS A 30 15.04 9.31 6.44
C HIS A 30 15.70 7.94 6.71
N LYS A 31 14.96 6.97 7.28
CA LYS A 31 15.46 5.60 7.47
C LYS A 31 15.61 4.83 6.14
N GLY A 32 14.99 5.31 5.08
CA GLY A 32 15.16 4.82 3.71
C GLY A 32 14.33 3.58 3.38
N LEU A 33 14.50 3.12 2.13
CA LEU A 33 13.65 2.10 1.51
C LEU A 33 13.57 0.80 2.32
N ASN A 34 14.68 0.28 2.84
CA ASN A 34 14.68 -0.99 3.58
C ASN A 34 13.74 -0.94 4.80
N LYS A 35 13.74 0.17 5.55
CA LYS A 35 12.85 0.29 6.71
C LYS A 35 11.38 0.37 6.31
N ILE A 36 11.10 1.01 5.18
CA ILE A 36 9.75 1.07 4.63
C ILE A 36 9.30 -0.33 4.20
N LEU A 37 10.17 -1.10 3.53
CA LEU A 37 9.87 -2.47 3.11
C LEU A 37 9.67 -3.44 4.28
N GLU A 38 10.40 -3.26 5.39
CA GLU A 38 10.14 -3.99 6.63
C GLU A 38 8.68 -3.81 7.09
N LYS A 39 8.18 -2.56 7.09
CA LYS A 39 6.79 -2.26 7.44
C LYS A 39 5.81 -2.88 6.45
N VAL A 40 6.04 -2.73 5.14
CA VAL A 40 5.17 -3.38 4.13
C VAL A 40 5.09 -4.90 4.34
N GLY A 41 6.21 -5.55 4.69
CA GLY A 41 6.25 -6.97 5.00
C GLY A 41 5.50 -7.35 6.28
N GLU A 42 5.66 -6.56 7.35
CA GLU A 42 4.95 -6.71 8.62
C GLU A 42 3.42 -6.64 8.41
N GLU A 43 2.94 -5.54 7.81
CA GLU A 43 1.50 -5.32 7.58
C GLU A 43 0.89 -6.37 6.65
N SER A 44 1.68 -6.89 5.70
CA SER A 44 1.23 -7.98 4.81
C SER A 44 0.96 -9.26 5.59
N VAL A 45 1.83 -9.60 6.55
CA VAL A 45 1.68 -10.79 7.40
C VAL A 45 0.53 -10.60 8.39
N GLU A 46 0.42 -9.41 8.99
CA GLU A 46 -0.67 -9.08 9.92
C GLU A 46 -2.03 -9.11 9.22
N THR A 47 -2.14 -8.55 8.01
CA THR A 47 -3.36 -8.65 7.19
C THR A 47 -3.76 -10.10 6.91
N ILE A 48 -2.80 -10.98 6.60
CA ILE A 48 -3.07 -12.41 6.37
C ILE A 48 -3.63 -13.08 7.63
N ILE A 49 -3.05 -12.79 8.79
CA ILE A 49 -3.49 -13.36 10.07
C ILE A 49 -4.88 -12.82 10.43
N ALA A 50 -5.08 -11.50 10.34
CA ALA A 50 -6.36 -10.86 10.63
C ALA A 50 -7.49 -11.40 9.74
N ALA A 51 -7.23 -11.62 8.44
CA ALA A 51 -8.21 -12.21 7.54
C ALA A 51 -8.59 -13.66 7.93
N LYS A 52 -7.61 -14.46 8.36
CA LYS A 52 -7.85 -15.82 8.83
C LYS A 52 -8.67 -15.83 10.12
N ASP A 53 -8.37 -14.95 11.05
CA ASP A 53 -9.06 -14.86 12.33
C ASP A 53 -10.49 -14.33 12.14
N ALA A 54 -10.70 -13.34 11.27
CA ALA A 54 -12.01 -12.84 10.87
C ALA A 54 -12.93 -13.93 10.31
N ALA A 55 -12.38 -14.90 9.56
CA ALA A 55 -13.15 -16.02 9.03
C ALA A 55 -13.69 -16.96 10.13
N VAL A 56 -13.07 -16.98 11.31
CA VAL A 56 -13.49 -17.79 12.45
C VAL A 56 -14.35 -16.97 13.42
N SER A 57 -13.95 -15.74 13.71
CA SER A 57 -14.62 -14.86 14.68
C SER A 57 -15.88 -14.20 14.12
N GLY A 58 -15.93 -13.98 12.80
CA GLY A 58 -16.94 -13.16 12.13
C GLY A 58 -16.73 -11.64 12.29
N ASP A 59 -15.62 -11.21 12.92
CA ASP A 59 -15.27 -9.81 13.10
C ASP A 59 -14.21 -9.38 12.08
N CYS A 60 -14.54 -8.38 11.26
CA CYS A 60 -13.66 -7.85 10.22
C CYS A 60 -12.89 -6.58 10.64
N SER A 61 -12.97 -6.16 11.90
CA SER A 61 -12.34 -4.91 12.36
C SER A 61 -10.82 -4.91 12.13
N ASP A 62 -10.15 -5.99 12.51
CA ASP A 62 -8.70 -6.10 12.38
C ASP A 62 -8.26 -6.20 10.92
N VAL A 63 -8.97 -6.97 10.07
CA VAL A 63 -8.60 -7.05 8.65
C VAL A 63 -8.75 -5.70 7.93
N ILE A 64 -9.75 -4.88 8.31
CA ILE A 64 -9.88 -3.52 7.77
C ILE A 64 -8.72 -2.65 8.23
N TYR A 65 -8.35 -2.74 9.51
CA TYR A 65 -7.26 -1.97 10.10
C TYR A 65 -5.91 -2.31 9.43
N GLU A 66 -5.53 -3.58 9.37
CA GLU A 66 -4.23 -3.98 8.79
C GLU A 66 -4.19 -3.77 7.27
N THR A 67 -5.32 -3.93 6.58
CA THR A 67 -5.38 -3.59 5.15
C THR A 67 -5.13 -2.09 4.93
N ALA A 68 -5.65 -1.24 5.81
CA ALA A 68 -5.41 0.19 5.72
C ALA A 68 -3.93 0.53 5.98
N ASP A 69 -3.28 -0.12 6.94
CA ASP A 69 -1.86 0.12 7.22
C ASP A 69 -0.95 -0.42 6.10
N LEU A 70 -1.28 -1.59 5.56
CA LEU A 70 -0.62 -2.13 4.37
C LEU A 70 -0.72 -1.17 3.18
N TRP A 71 -1.89 -0.57 2.94
CA TRP A 71 -2.07 0.42 1.87
C TRP A 71 -1.28 1.69 2.15
N PHE A 72 -1.30 2.18 3.38
CA PHE A 72 -0.54 3.35 3.80
C PHE A 72 0.96 3.13 3.57
N HIS A 73 1.54 2.04 4.07
CA HIS A 73 2.95 1.71 3.91
C HIS A 73 3.32 1.43 2.45
N SER A 74 2.41 0.86 1.66
CA SER A 74 2.60 0.72 0.20
C SER A 74 2.68 2.09 -0.49
N MET A 75 1.87 3.07 -0.08
CA MET A 75 1.94 4.44 -0.62
C MET A 75 3.22 5.17 -0.20
N VAL A 76 3.69 4.98 1.04
CA VAL A 76 4.99 5.50 1.50
C VAL A 76 6.12 4.89 0.66
N MET A 77 6.08 3.60 0.37
CA MET A 77 7.03 2.93 -0.52
C MET A 77 7.03 3.51 -1.93
N LEU A 78 5.84 3.67 -2.54
CA LEU A 78 5.70 4.27 -3.87
C LEU A 78 6.30 5.67 -3.89
N ALA A 79 5.95 6.50 -2.90
CA ALA A 79 6.47 7.84 -2.76
C ALA A 79 8.01 7.81 -2.63
N GLN A 80 8.59 6.98 -1.75
CA GLN A 80 10.05 6.83 -1.63
C GLN A 80 10.73 6.48 -2.97
N LEU A 81 10.04 5.77 -3.85
CA LEU A 81 10.50 5.40 -5.21
C LEU A 81 10.13 6.44 -6.30
N GLY A 82 9.61 7.60 -5.90
CA GLY A 82 9.21 8.67 -6.82
C GLY A 82 7.93 8.39 -7.61
N GLN A 83 7.10 7.46 -7.14
CA GLN A 83 5.85 7.07 -7.79
C GLN A 83 4.63 7.61 -7.04
N HIS A 84 3.64 8.08 -7.79
CA HIS A 84 2.36 8.50 -7.24
C HIS A 84 1.38 7.30 -7.18
N PRO A 85 0.56 7.15 -6.12
CA PRO A 85 -0.42 6.06 -6.00
C PRO A 85 -1.40 5.94 -7.18
N GLN A 86 -1.65 7.04 -7.90
CA GLN A 86 -2.44 7.02 -9.13
C GLN A 86 -1.91 6.01 -10.16
N ALA A 87 -0.59 5.80 -10.26
CA ALA A 87 -0.02 4.81 -11.18
C ALA A 87 -0.51 3.37 -10.88
N VAL A 88 -0.74 3.05 -9.61
CA VAL A 88 -1.32 1.74 -9.22
C VAL A 88 -2.81 1.69 -9.56
N LEU A 89 -3.54 2.78 -9.35
CA LEU A 89 -4.96 2.86 -9.72
C LEU A 89 -5.14 2.73 -11.23
N ASP A 90 -4.31 3.40 -12.03
CA ASP A 90 -4.31 3.31 -13.49
C ASP A 90 -4.03 1.87 -13.95
N GLU A 91 -3.12 1.16 -13.28
CA GLU A 91 -2.86 -0.26 -13.55
C GLU A 91 -4.03 -1.16 -13.17
N LEU A 92 -4.74 -0.87 -12.07
CA LEU A 92 -5.96 -1.58 -11.69
C LEU A 92 -7.09 -1.32 -12.70
N ASP A 93 -7.26 -0.08 -13.14
CA ASP A 93 -8.22 0.32 -14.17
C ASP A 93 -7.91 -0.36 -15.51
N ARG A 94 -6.63 -0.49 -15.88
CA ARG A 94 -6.20 -1.24 -17.07
C ARG A 94 -6.60 -2.73 -17.00
N ARG A 95 -6.59 -3.32 -15.79
CA ARG A 95 -7.03 -4.71 -15.55
C ARG A 95 -8.54 -4.83 -15.48
N PHE A 96 -9.25 -3.72 -15.27
CA PHE A 96 -10.70 -3.70 -15.20
C PHE A 96 -11.30 -4.16 -16.54
N GLY A 97 -12.11 -5.22 -16.51
CA GLY A 97 -12.70 -5.81 -17.73
C GLY A 97 -11.84 -6.87 -18.43
N LEU A 98 -10.59 -7.08 -18.02
CA LEU A 98 -9.81 -8.26 -18.39
C LEU A 98 -10.05 -9.32 -17.32
N SER A 99 -10.71 -10.44 -17.66
CA SER A 99 -10.82 -11.54 -16.70
C SER A 99 -9.42 -12.02 -16.33
N GLY A 100 -9.16 -12.28 -15.05
CA GLY A 100 -7.84 -12.74 -14.59
C GLY A 100 -7.35 -14.02 -15.29
N HIS A 101 -8.27 -14.80 -15.86
CA HIS A 101 -7.96 -15.94 -16.73
C HIS A 101 -7.45 -15.53 -18.11
N ALA A 102 -8.02 -14.49 -18.74
CA ALA A 102 -7.57 -13.97 -20.03
C ALA A 102 -6.20 -13.29 -19.91
N GLU A 103 -5.96 -12.52 -18.85
CA GLU A 103 -4.66 -11.90 -18.60
C GLU A 103 -3.57 -12.96 -18.39
N LYS A 104 -3.84 -14.00 -17.58
CA LYS A 104 -2.91 -15.10 -17.32
C LYS A 104 -2.60 -15.94 -18.57
N ALA A 105 -3.57 -16.09 -19.48
CA ALA A 105 -3.38 -16.75 -20.77
C ALA A 105 -2.58 -15.90 -21.79
N SER A 106 -2.54 -14.58 -21.62
CA SER A 106 -1.83 -13.66 -22.52
C SER A 106 -0.36 -13.41 -22.15
N ARG A 107 0.10 -13.87 -20.98
CA ARG A 107 1.49 -13.70 -20.54
C ARG A 107 2.40 -14.63 -21.35
N PRO A 108 3.52 -14.13 -21.91
CA PRO A 108 4.51 -15.00 -22.52
C PRO A 108 5.05 -15.95 -21.46
N SER A 109 5.04 -17.25 -21.76
CA SER A 109 5.68 -18.25 -20.92
C SER A 109 7.15 -17.85 -20.73
N ALA A 110 7.55 -17.66 -19.47
CA ALA A 110 8.94 -17.48 -19.09
C ALA A 110 9.74 -18.78 -19.34
#